data_AF-A0A6J7B047-F1
#
_entry.id   AF-A0A6J7B047-F1
#
_cell.length_a   1.000
_cell.length_b   1.000
_cell.length_c   1.000
_cell.angle_alpha   90.00
_cell.angle_beta   90.00
_cell.angle_gamma   90.00
#
_symmetry.space_group_name_H-M   'P 1'
#
loop_
_entity.id
_entity.type
_entity.pdbx_description
1 polymer ?
#
loop_
_entity_poly.entity_id
_entity_poly.type
_entity_poly.pdbx_seq_one_letter_code
_entity_poly.pdbx_strand_id
1 'polypeptide(L)'
;MNTSGLKSRVADLTAQWVKEFGAAMGHPCAVHCGDGIGGTYTLVTDVLPRALRTSNSFSASAIISSASKTNIQDGGTPQGFGVQFTGTNSATVGENTKAKSVIMQWQSGALKVVWPSNLATSTPFAPMKTWDQR
;
A
#
# COMPACT_ATOMS: atom_id res chain seq x y z
N MET A 1 -6.53 -1.73 9.51
CA MET A 1 -5.15 -1.65 8.97
C MET A 1 -4.17 -1.48 10.11
N ASN A 2 -2.97 -2.05 10.02
CA ASN A 2 -1.91 -1.84 11.00
C ASN A 2 -1.14 -0.56 10.66
N THR A 3 -0.93 0.33 11.63
CA THR A 3 -0.22 1.61 11.45
C THR A 3 1.19 1.64 12.05
N SER A 4 1.63 0.57 12.75
CA SER A 4 2.87 0.56 13.52
C SER A 4 4.16 0.76 12.71
N GLY A 5 4.11 0.54 11.39
CA GLY A 5 5.23 0.74 10.46
C GLY A 5 5.13 2.02 9.61
N LEU A 6 4.15 2.87 9.88
CA LEU A 6 3.90 4.08 9.09
C LEU A 6 4.63 5.29 9.69
N LYS A 7 5.04 6.23 8.85
CA LYS A 7 5.50 7.55 9.31
C LYS A 7 4.36 8.22 10.07
N SER A 8 4.66 8.92 11.16
CA SER A 8 3.64 9.48 12.09
C SER A 8 2.46 10.15 11.39
N ARG A 9 2.68 11.14 10.51
CA ARG A 9 1.58 11.80 9.78
C ARG A 9 0.72 10.84 8.94
N VAL A 10 1.35 9.85 8.30
CA VAL A 10 0.64 8.84 7.50
C VAL A 10 -0.16 7.93 8.42
N ALA A 11 0.41 7.55 9.58
CA ALA A 11 -0.27 6.76 10.60
C ALA A 11 -1.53 7.47 11.11
N ASP A 12 -1.43 8.76 11.45
CA ASP A 12 -2.53 9.57 11.98
C ASP A 12 -3.67 9.68 10.96
N LEU A 13 -3.34 10.03 9.71
CA LEU A 13 -4.32 10.14 8.63
C LEU A 13 -4.97 8.80 8.29
N THR A 14 -4.19 7.71 8.29
CA THR A 14 -4.71 6.36 8.05
C THR A 14 -5.65 5.93 9.16
N ALA A 15 -5.30 6.20 10.43
CA ALA A 15 -6.15 5.89 11.57
C ALA A 15 -7.47 6.68 11.54
N GLN A 16 -7.39 7.98 11.21
CA GLN A 16 -8.58 8.81 11.01
C GLN A 16 -9.49 8.25 9.91
N TRP A 17 -8.93 7.98 8.74
CA TRP A 17 -9.70 7.47 7.60
C TRP A 17 -10.34 6.09 7.88
N VAL A 18 -9.62 5.17 8.53
CA VAL A 18 -10.19 3.85 8.91
C VAL A 18 -11.38 4.04 9.85
N LYS A 19 -11.29 4.96 10.80
CA LYS A 19 -12.39 5.28 11.73
C LYS A 19 -13.60 5.85 10.98
N GLU A 20 -13.39 6.84 10.13
CA GLU A 20 -14.45 7.51 9.36
C GLU A 20 -15.11 6.55 8.36
N PHE A 21 -14.32 5.75 7.64
CA PHE A 21 -14.83 4.72 6.74
C PHE A 21 -15.71 3.71 7.47
N GLY A 22 -15.24 3.20 8.62
CA GLY A 22 -16.01 2.24 9.41
C GLY A 22 -17.34 2.81 9.90
N ALA A 23 -17.35 4.07 10.32
CA ALA A 23 -18.57 4.77 10.73
C ALA A 23 -19.55 4.98 9.58
N ALA A 24 -19.06 5.33 8.39
CA ALA A 24 -19.90 5.60 7.22
C ALA A 24 -20.45 4.32 6.57
N MET A 25 -19.63 3.26 6.50
CA MET A 25 -19.97 2.04 5.75
C MET A 25 -20.56 0.93 6.62
N GLY A 26 -20.47 1.05 7.96
CA GLY A 26 -20.95 0.03 8.89
C GLY A 26 -20.12 -1.26 8.90
N HIS A 27 -18.95 -1.28 8.25
CA HIS A 27 -18.03 -2.41 8.26
C HIS A 27 -16.55 -1.95 8.17
N PRO A 28 -15.57 -2.77 8.60
CA PRO A 28 -14.17 -2.44 8.46
C PRO A 28 -13.73 -2.33 7.00
N CYS A 29 -12.74 -1.48 6.74
CA CYS A 29 -12.10 -1.38 5.44
C CYS A 29 -11.30 -2.65 5.10
N ALA A 30 -11.65 -3.30 3.98
CA ALA A 30 -10.94 -4.43 3.41
C ALA A 30 -9.84 -3.99 2.42
N VAL A 31 -9.14 -4.95 1.81
CA VAL A 31 -7.94 -4.69 0.97
C VAL A 31 -8.18 -3.66 -0.14
N HIS A 32 -9.26 -3.78 -0.91
CA HIS A 32 -9.53 -2.87 -2.05
C HIS A 32 -9.85 -1.44 -1.64
N CYS A 33 -10.44 -1.27 -0.46
CA CYS A 33 -10.63 0.04 0.15
C CYS A 33 -9.27 0.67 0.48
N GLY A 34 -8.31 -0.15 0.94
CA GLY A 34 -6.89 0.19 1.03
C GLY A 34 -6.27 0.59 -0.30
N ASP A 35 -6.43 -0.19 -1.36
CA ASP A 35 -5.86 0.12 -2.67
C ASP A 35 -6.30 1.50 -3.18
N GLY A 36 -7.60 1.79 -3.03
CA GLY A 36 -8.17 3.09 -3.39
C GLY A 36 -7.52 4.26 -2.64
N ILE A 37 -7.49 4.21 -1.30
CA ILE A 37 -6.90 5.31 -0.53
C ILE A 37 -5.41 5.47 -0.77
N GLY A 38 -4.68 4.39 -1.05
CA GLY A 38 -3.25 4.42 -1.36
C GLY A 38 -2.91 5.18 -2.62
N GLY A 39 -3.61 4.84 -3.70
CA GLY A 39 -3.48 5.53 -4.98
C GLY A 39 -3.85 7.01 -4.85
N THR A 40 -5.00 7.31 -4.24
CA THR A 40 -5.44 8.69 -4.01
C THR A 40 -4.45 9.48 -3.16
N TYR A 41 -3.99 8.92 -2.04
CA TYR A 41 -3.00 9.55 -1.17
C TYR A 41 -1.73 9.93 -1.95
N THR A 42 -1.19 8.99 -2.73
CA THR A 42 0.01 9.24 -3.55
C THR A 42 -0.22 10.35 -4.58
N LEU A 43 -1.37 10.32 -5.26
CA LEU A 43 -1.72 11.33 -6.27
C LEU A 43 -1.80 12.73 -5.67
N VAL A 44 -2.53 12.90 -4.57
CA VAL A 44 -2.83 14.23 -3.99
C VAL A 44 -1.72 14.77 -3.09
N THR A 45 -0.90 13.90 -2.49
CA THR A 45 0.16 14.35 -1.56
C THR A 45 1.54 14.48 -2.23
N ASP A 46 1.78 13.79 -3.35
CA ASP A 46 3.07 13.82 -4.05
C ASP A 46 2.94 14.32 -5.50
N VAL A 47 2.16 13.62 -6.34
CA VAL A 47 2.18 13.81 -7.80
C VAL A 47 1.61 15.16 -8.23
N LEU A 48 0.39 15.50 -7.83
CA LEU A 48 -0.27 16.76 -8.20
C LEU A 48 0.47 17.99 -7.64
N PRO A 49 0.87 18.02 -6.35
CA PRO A 49 1.67 19.12 -5.84
C PRO A 49 3.00 19.31 -6.59
N ARG A 50 3.63 18.21 -7.02
CA ARG A 50 4.85 18.27 -7.83
C ARG A 50 4.59 18.83 -9.21
N ALA A 51 3.54 18.37 -9.90
CA ALA A 51 3.16 18.86 -11.23
C ALA A 51 2.90 20.38 -11.22
N LEU A 52 2.18 20.86 -10.20
CA LEU A 52 1.96 22.29 -9.99
C LEU A 52 3.28 23.04 -9.78
N ARG A 53 4.16 22.57 -8.89
CA ARG A 53 5.45 23.24 -8.61
C ARG A 53 6.41 23.25 -9.80
N THR A 54 6.47 22.17 -10.58
CA THR A 54 7.50 22.03 -11.64
C THR A 54 7.05 22.49 -13.01
N SER A 55 5.75 22.51 -13.28
CA SER A 55 5.21 22.81 -14.61
C SER A 55 4.00 23.74 -14.61
N ASN A 56 3.49 24.12 -13.43
CA ASN A 56 2.27 24.92 -13.28
C ASN A 56 1.09 24.39 -14.13
N SER A 57 0.98 23.06 -14.25
CA SER A 57 0.04 22.39 -15.16
C SER A 57 -0.41 21.05 -14.58
N PHE A 58 -1.64 20.67 -14.93
CA PHE A 58 -2.22 19.36 -14.67
C PHE A 58 -2.49 18.58 -15.96
N SER A 59 -1.78 18.90 -17.04
CA SER A 59 -1.84 18.09 -18.27
C SER A 59 -1.39 16.66 -17.99
N ALA A 60 -1.84 15.72 -18.82
CA ALA A 60 -1.44 14.32 -18.70
C ALA A 60 0.10 14.16 -18.73
N SER A 61 0.79 14.91 -19.60
CA SER A 61 2.26 14.91 -19.68
C SER A 61 2.93 15.45 -18.41
N ALA A 62 2.38 16.51 -17.80
CA ALA A 62 2.89 17.06 -16.53
C ALA A 62 2.72 16.07 -15.38
N ILE A 63 1.58 15.39 -15.32
CA ILE A 63 1.29 14.36 -14.31
C ILE A 63 2.21 13.15 -14.48
N ILE A 64 2.36 12.61 -15.69
CA ILE A 64 3.26 11.48 -15.97
C ILE A 64 4.71 11.84 -15.63
N SER A 65 5.18 13.03 -16.02
CA SER A 65 6.53 13.52 -15.70
C SER A 65 6.75 13.71 -14.18
N SER A 66 5.70 14.04 -13.45
CA SER A 66 5.76 14.18 -12.00
C SER A 66 5.74 12.83 -11.30
N ALA A 67 4.89 11.91 -11.75
CA ALA A 67 4.82 10.55 -11.25
C ALA A 67 6.13 9.79 -11.47
N SER A 68 6.79 9.95 -12.62
CA SER A 68 8.10 9.30 -12.88
C SER A 68 9.21 9.74 -11.91
N LYS A 69 9.01 10.86 -11.20
CA LYS A 69 9.91 11.38 -10.16
C LYS A 69 9.48 11.02 -8.73
N THR A 70 8.36 10.31 -8.56
CA THR A 70 7.89 9.84 -7.26
C THR A 70 8.87 8.82 -6.69
N ASN A 71 9.28 9.04 -5.43
CA ASN A 71 10.16 8.14 -4.69
C ASN A 71 9.78 8.16 -3.20
N ILE A 72 8.60 7.63 -2.89
CA ILE A 72 8.11 7.47 -1.53
C ILE A 72 8.79 6.25 -0.92
N GLN A 73 9.33 6.40 0.29
CA GLN A 73 9.93 5.29 1.04
C GLN A 73 8.86 4.50 1.79
N ASP A 74 9.21 3.30 2.25
CA ASP A 74 8.36 2.50 3.13
C ASP A 74 7.87 3.32 4.35
N GLY A 75 6.65 3.01 4.79
CA GLY A 75 5.89 3.77 5.79
C GLY A 75 5.34 5.10 5.27
N GLY A 76 5.64 5.49 4.04
CA GLY A 76 5.20 6.75 3.44
C GLY A 76 3.80 6.74 2.80
N THR A 77 3.13 5.58 2.78
CA THR A 77 1.77 5.41 2.25
C THR A 77 0.88 4.68 3.27
N PRO A 78 -0.45 4.76 3.16
CA PRO A 78 -1.35 4.00 4.03
C PRO A 78 -1.17 2.47 3.95
N GLN A 79 -0.65 1.95 2.82
CA GLN A 79 -0.40 0.50 2.62
C GLN A 79 0.93 0.06 3.26
N GLY A 80 1.76 1.00 3.69
CA GLY A 80 3.04 0.75 4.34
C GLY A 80 4.21 0.51 3.41
N PHE A 81 4.00 0.07 2.17
CA PHE A 81 5.07 0.00 1.17
C PHE A 81 5.28 1.34 0.44
N GLY A 82 6.49 1.59 -0.05
CA GLY A 82 6.82 2.81 -0.80
C GLY A 82 6.21 2.90 -2.21
N VAL A 83 6.48 4.00 -2.90
CA VAL A 83 6.07 4.20 -4.30
C VAL A 83 7.24 4.68 -5.12
N GLN A 84 7.51 3.96 -6.21
CA GLN A 84 8.37 4.40 -7.30
C GLN A 84 7.89 3.75 -8.58
N PHE A 85 7.57 4.55 -9.59
CA PHE A 85 7.07 4.04 -10.87
C PHE A 85 8.21 3.73 -11.82
N THR A 86 8.08 2.66 -12.58
CA THR A 86 8.97 2.35 -13.71
C THR A 86 8.84 3.42 -14.80
N GLY A 87 9.96 3.75 -15.44
CA GLY A 87 10.02 4.76 -16.50
C GLY A 87 9.39 4.28 -17.82
N THR A 88 9.11 5.22 -18.72
CA THR A 88 8.40 5.04 -20.01
C THR A 88 9.04 4.05 -20.98
N ASN A 89 10.28 3.65 -20.75
CA ASN A 89 11.02 2.70 -21.59
C ASN A 89 11.06 1.27 -21.00
N SER A 90 10.34 1.02 -19.90
CA SER A 90 10.24 -0.31 -19.27
C SER A 90 9.13 -1.15 -19.91
N ALA A 91 9.29 -2.48 -19.95
CA ALA A 91 8.19 -3.39 -20.28
C ALA A 91 7.03 -3.32 -19.27
N THR A 92 7.33 -2.85 -18.05
CA THR A 92 6.41 -2.74 -16.92
C THR A 92 6.03 -1.28 -16.63
N VAL A 93 5.94 -0.43 -17.65
CA VAL A 93 5.67 1.02 -17.52
C VAL A 93 4.54 1.32 -16.52
N GLY A 94 4.82 2.22 -15.57
CA GLY A 94 3.85 2.64 -14.57
C GLY A 94 3.65 1.67 -13.42
N GLU A 95 4.28 0.48 -13.42
CA GLU A 95 4.26 -0.40 -12.25
C GLU A 95 5.04 0.22 -11.08
N ASN A 96 4.55 -0.02 -9.86
CA ASN A 96 5.22 0.39 -8.64
C ASN A 96 6.29 -0.64 -8.24
N THR A 97 7.57 -0.30 -8.41
CA THR A 97 8.70 -1.17 -8.08
C THR A 97 8.89 -1.39 -6.58
N LYS A 98 8.25 -0.57 -5.74
CA LYS A 98 8.29 -0.70 -4.28
C LYS A 98 7.06 -1.39 -3.70
N ALA A 99 6.10 -1.80 -4.53
CA ALA A 99 4.99 -2.61 -4.07
C ALA A 99 5.50 -3.90 -3.44
N LYS A 100 4.85 -4.33 -2.35
CA LYS A 100 5.19 -5.57 -1.65
C LYS A 100 3.98 -6.47 -1.59
N SER A 101 4.17 -7.71 -2.04
CA SER A 101 3.18 -8.77 -1.85
C SER A 101 3.45 -9.48 -0.53
N VAL A 102 2.37 -9.85 0.15
CA VAL A 102 2.42 -10.65 1.37
C VAL A 102 1.68 -11.96 1.14
N ILE A 103 2.16 -13.03 1.77
CA ILE A 103 1.42 -14.28 1.86
C ILE A 103 0.67 -14.27 3.19
N MET A 104 -0.61 -14.58 3.13
CA MET A 104 -1.48 -14.66 4.29
C MET A 104 -2.01 -16.08 4.47
N GLN A 105 -2.17 -16.51 5.72
CA GLN A 105 -2.78 -17.79 6.09
C GLN A 105 -3.92 -17.55 7.08
N TRP A 106 -5.04 -18.25 6.90
CA TRP A 106 -6.11 -18.30 7.89
C TRP A 106 -5.63 -19.08 9.11
N GLN A 107 -5.61 -18.43 10.27
CA GLN A 107 -5.21 -19.03 11.54
C GLN A 107 -6.20 -18.58 12.61
N SER A 108 -6.85 -19.55 13.28
CA SER A 108 -7.86 -19.30 14.33
C SER A 108 -8.94 -18.29 13.91
N GLY A 109 -9.45 -18.41 12.68
CA GLY A 109 -10.52 -17.55 12.15
C GLY A 109 -10.08 -16.15 11.70
N ALA A 110 -8.78 -15.86 11.60
CA ALA A 110 -8.26 -14.58 11.10
C ALA A 110 -7.18 -14.78 10.02
N LEU A 111 -7.14 -13.90 9.02
CA LEU A 111 -6.02 -13.81 8.09
C LEU A 111 -4.80 -13.21 8.80
N LYS A 112 -3.70 -13.96 8.84
CA LYS A 112 -2.40 -13.53 9.38
C LYS A 112 -1.39 -13.43 8.25
N VAL A 113 -0.60 -12.36 8.23
CA VAL A 113 0.56 -12.28 7.33
C VAL A 113 1.62 -13.25 7.84
N VAL A 114 2.06 -14.18 6.99
CA VAL A 114 3.04 -15.23 7.32
C VAL A 114 4.35 -15.11 6.54
N TRP A 115 4.39 -14.30 5.48
CA TRP A 115 5.60 -14.01 4.70
C TRP A 115 5.45 -12.67 3.93
N PRO A 116 6.53 -11.91 3.67
CA PRO A 116 7.94 -12.15 4.06
C PRO A 116 8.18 -12.05 5.55
N SER A 117 9.25 -12.67 6.03
CA SER A 117 9.55 -12.80 7.47
C SER A 117 9.62 -11.46 8.20
N ASN A 118 10.12 -10.42 7.54
CA ASN A 118 10.19 -9.06 8.09
C ASN A 118 8.82 -8.36 8.22
N LEU A 119 7.76 -8.90 7.60
CA LEU A 119 6.38 -8.42 7.70
C LEU A 119 5.46 -9.47 8.36
N ALA A 120 5.97 -10.65 8.71
CA ALA A 120 5.20 -11.73 9.26
C ALA A 120 4.69 -11.37 10.67
N THR A 121 3.40 -11.61 10.87
CA THR A 121 2.70 -11.44 12.16
C THR A 121 2.39 -12.77 12.83
N SER A 122 2.65 -13.88 12.14
CA SER A 122 2.51 -15.24 12.64
C SER A 122 3.38 -16.20 11.81
N THR A 123 3.67 -17.38 12.38
CA THR A 123 4.41 -18.44 11.70
C THR A 123 3.46 -19.26 10.82
N PRO A 124 3.80 -19.56 9.55
CA PRO A 124 2.99 -20.43 8.72
C PRO A 124 3.03 -21.88 9.23
N PHE A 125 1.94 -22.63 9.04
CA PHE A 125 1.90 -24.07 9.31
C PHE A 125 1.33 -24.86 8.13
N ALA A 126 1.67 -26.14 8.02
CA ALA A 126 1.09 -27.02 7.00
C ALA A 126 -0.39 -27.31 7.34
N PRO A 127 -1.34 -27.02 6.44
CA PRO A 127 -2.77 -27.19 6.73
C PRO A 127 -3.18 -28.67 6.89
N MET A 128 -2.37 -29.60 6.37
CA MET A 128 -2.55 -31.03 6.53
C MET A 128 -1.37 -31.64 7.26
N LYS A 129 -1.64 -32.71 8.00
CA LYS A 129 -0.60 -33.60 8.53
C LYS A 129 0.27 -34.14 7.39
N THR A 130 1.53 -34.44 7.70
CA THR A 130 2.43 -35.13 6.77
C THR A 130 1.87 -36.50 6.42
N TRP A 131 2.29 -37.08 5.30
CA TRP A 131 1.78 -38.38 4.84
C TRP A 131 1.92 -39.49 5.88
N ASP A 132 3.03 -39.51 6.64
CA ASP A 132 3.28 -40.48 7.70
C ASP A 132 2.39 -40.30 8.96
N GLN A 133 1.64 -39.20 9.03
CA GLN A 133 0.77 -38.83 10.16
C GLN A 133 -0.72 -38.89 9.79
N ARG A 134 -1.07 -39.42 8.61
CA ARG A 134 -2.44 -39.58 8.13
C ARG A 134 -2.99 -40.98 8.40
#